data_AF-A0A8J6GU02-F1
#
_entry.id   AF-A0A8J6GU02-F1
#
_cell.length_a   1.000
_cell.length_b   1.000
_cell.length_c   1.000
_cell.angle_alpha   90.00
_cell.angle_beta   90.00
_cell.angle_gamma   90.00
#
_symmetry.space_group_name_H-M   'P 1'
#
loop_
_entity.id
_entity.type
_entity.pdbx_description
1 polymer ?
#
loop_
_entity_poly.entity_id
_entity_poly.type
_entity_poly.pdbx_seq_one_letter_code
_entity_poly.pdbx_strand_id
1 'polypeptide(L)'
;DKYKGTAFVTLLNGEQGEAAIKAFHQSRLREQELSVQLQPTDTLLCVAKLPLSVTQAQCEELVRPFGCLERCFVVYRERTGHSKGYGFAEYKKKDWAARAKSDLLGKLL
;
A
#
# COMPACT_ATOMS: atom_id res chain seq x y z
N ASP A 1 20.60 -9.64 -13.92
CA ASP A 1 19.54 -9.74 -14.92
C ASP A 1 19.12 -8.36 -15.44
N LYS A 2 19.66 -7.91 -16.58
CA LYS A 2 19.39 -6.58 -17.17
C LYS A 2 18.45 -6.61 -18.39
N TYR A 3 17.83 -7.75 -18.72
CA TYR A 3 17.19 -7.97 -20.02
C TYR A 3 15.77 -8.59 -19.96
N LYS A 4 15.03 -8.46 -18.85
CA LYS A 4 13.70 -9.11 -18.72
C LYS A 4 12.54 -8.41 -19.44
N GLY A 5 12.79 -7.41 -20.29
CA GLY A 5 11.71 -6.68 -20.98
C GLY A 5 10.71 -6.01 -20.02
N THR A 6 11.16 -5.68 -18.80
CA THR A 6 10.35 -5.08 -17.73
C THR A 6 10.86 -3.68 -17.40
N ALA A 7 9.95 -2.80 -17.03
CA ALA A 7 10.25 -1.45 -16.57
C ALA A 7 9.43 -1.15 -15.31
N PHE A 8 10.00 -0.34 -14.42
CA PHE A 8 9.31 0.22 -13.28
C PHE A 8 9.16 1.72 -13.49
N VAL A 9 7.94 2.22 -13.36
CA VAL A 9 7.61 3.63 -13.61
C VAL A 9 6.87 4.18 -12.40
N THR A 10 7.40 5.26 -11.82
CA THR A 10 6.73 6.02 -10.76
C THR A 10 6.01 7.21 -11.39
N LEU A 11 4.69 7.24 -11.25
CA LEU A 11 3.85 8.34 -11.72
C LEU A 11 3.48 9.26 -10.55
N LEU A 12 2.94 10.43 -10.85
CA LEU A 12 2.68 11.46 -9.84
C LEU A 12 1.67 11.01 -8.79
N ASN A 13 0.64 10.27 -9.20
CA ASN A 13 -0.47 9.85 -8.34
C ASN A 13 -1.19 8.60 -8.88
N GLY A 14 -2.15 8.10 -8.11
CA GLY A 14 -2.95 6.92 -8.47
C GLY A 14 -3.80 7.09 -9.73
N GLU A 15 -4.34 8.29 -9.98
CA GLU A 15 -5.15 8.59 -11.17
C GLU A 15 -4.33 8.44 -12.45
N GLN A 16 -3.11 8.98 -12.48
CA GLN A 16 -2.19 8.78 -13.60
C GLN A 16 -1.80 7.31 -13.75
N GLY A 17 -1.61 6.60 -12.63
CA GLY A 17 -1.37 5.16 -12.61
C GLY A 17 -2.48 4.36 -13.28
N GLU A 18 -3.72 4.61 -12.90
CA GLU A 18 -4.90 3.96 -13.46
C GLU A 18 -5.09 4.33 -14.94
N ALA A 19 -4.93 5.60 -15.29
CA ALA A 19 -4.99 6.05 -16.68
C ALA A 19 -3.92 5.37 -17.55
N ALA A 20 -2.69 5.23 -17.05
CA ALA A 20 -1.60 4.56 -17.76
C ALA A 20 -1.87 3.05 -17.93
N ILE A 21 -2.35 2.38 -16.89
CA ILE A 21 -2.75 0.96 -16.99
C ILE A 21 -3.85 0.80 -18.03
N LYS A 22 -4.90 1.62 -17.97
CA LYS A 22 -6.01 1.57 -18.94
C LYS A 22 -5.56 1.84 -20.37
N ALA A 23 -4.61 2.75 -20.57
CA ALA A 23 -4.12 3.12 -21.89
C ALA A 23 -3.18 2.08 -22.50
N PHE A 24 -2.34 1.43 -21.68
CA PHE A 24 -1.20 0.65 -22.17
C PHE A 24 -1.28 -0.86 -21.88
N HIS A 25 -2.06 -1.30 -20.89
CA HIS A 25 -2.26 -2.74 -20.66
C HIS A 25 -2.92 -3.38 -21.89
N GLN A 26 -2.37 -4.51 -22.36
CA GLN A 26 -2.75 -5.22 -23.60
C GLN A 26 -2.57 -4.43 -24.90
N SER A 27 -1.92 -3.26 -24.84
CA SER A 27 -1.52 -2.53 -26.05
C SER A 27 -0.29 -3.18 -26.70
N ARG A 28 0.02 -2.80 -27.94
CA ARG A 28 1.18 -3.34 -28.67
C ARG A 28 2.26 -2.29 -28.87
N LEU A 29 3.50 -2.65 -28.56
CA LEU A 29 4.69 -1.88 -28.91
C LEU A 29 5.60 -2.75 -29.78
N ARG A 30 5.80 -2.34 -31.04
CA ARG A 30 6.65 -3.07 -32.01
C ARG A 30 6.34 -4.58 -32.09
N GLU A 31 5.07 -4.96 -32.11
CA GLU A 31 4.55 -6.34 -32.11
C GLU A 31 4.52 -7.08 -30.77
N GLN A 32 5.10 -6.54 -29.70
CA GLN A 32 4.99 -7.13 -28.36
C GLN A 32 3.78 -6.56 -27.62
N GLU A 33 2.94 -7.44 -27.07
CA GLU A 33 1.88 -7.04 -26.15
C GLU A 33 2.46 -6.61 -24.80
N LEU A 34 2.00 -5.46 -24.30
CA LEU A 34 2.43 -4.89 -23.03
C LEU A 34 1.52 -5.35 -21.89
N SER A 35 2.10 -5.87 -20.81
CA SER A 35 1.41 -6.04 -19.54
C SER A 35 1.77 -4.88 -18.61
N VAL A 36 0.83 -3.93 -18.46
CA VAL A 36 0.96 -2.78 -17.55
C VAL A 36 0.05 -3.01 -16.35
N GLN A 37 0.61 -2.99 -15.16
CA GLN A 37 -0.09 -3.29 -13.91
C GLN A 37 0.52 -2.52 -12.75
N LEU A 38 -0.24 -2.35 -11.67
CA LEU A 38 0.32 -1.82 -10.43
C LEU A 38 1.43 -2.75 -9.93
N GLN A 39 2.54 -2.15 -9.49
CA GLN A 39 3.62 -2.92 -8.90
C GLN A 39 3.14 -3.57 -7.59
N PRO A 40 3.24 -4.90 -7.44
CA PRO A 40 3.01 -5.55 -6.14
C PRO A 40 4.00 -5.00 -5.12
N THR A 41 3.53 -4.63 -3.93
CA THR A 41 4.39 -4.06 -2.88
C THR A 41 4.46 -4.99 -1.67
N ASP A 42 5.69 -5.26 -1.22
CA ASP A 42 5.95 -5.93 0.07
C ASP A 42 5.99 -4.94 1.24
N THR A 43 5.57 -3.69 1.00
CA THR A 43 5.64 -2.58 1.95
C THR A 43 4.30 -2.26 2.61
N LEU A 44 3.22 -2.87 2.14
CA LEU A 44 1.86 -2.69 2.64
C LEU A 44 1.55 -3.71 3.74
N LEU A 45 1.20 -3.23 4.93
CA LEU A 45 0.77 -4.04 6.06
C LEU A 45 -0.70 -3.79 6.38
N CYS A 46 -1.41 -4.87 6.73
CA CYS A 46 -2.72 -4.79 7.38
C CYS A 46 -2.51 -4.82 8.90
N VAL A 47 -2.92 -3.76 9.58
CA VAL A 47 -2.91 -3.64 11.03
C VAL A 47 -4.33 -3.94 11.53
N ALA A 48 -4.54 -5.17 12.00
CA ALA A 48 -5.86 -5.65 12.41
C ALA A 48 -5.98 -5.77 13.93
N LYS A 49 -7.22 -6.03 14.40
CA LYS A 49 -7.58 -6.13 15.83
C LYS A 49 -7.35 -4.82 16.59
N LEU A 50 -7.50 -3.69 15.91
CA LEU A 50 -7.51 -2.38 16.55
C LEU A 50 -8.82 -2.21 17.34
N PRO A 51 -8.77 -1.63 18.56
CA PRO A 51 -9.98 -1.18 19.23
C PRO A 51 -10.81 -0.26 18.32
N LEU A 52 -12.14 -0.38 18.36
CA LEU A 52 -13.03 0.39 17.48
C LEU A 52 -12.97 1.90 17.70
N SER A 53 -12.44 2.34 18.85
CA SER A 53 -12.19 3.75 19.19
C SER A 53 -10.91 4.30 18.57
N VAL A 54 -10.00 3.46 18.06
CA VAL A 54 -8.75 3.92 17.43
C VAL A 54 -9.08 4.77 16.21
N THR A 55 -8.58 5.99 16.26
CA THR A 55 -8.71 6.97 15.18
C THR A 55 -7.61 6.81 14.14
N GLN A 56 -7.81 7.43 12.98
CA GLN A 56 -6.80 7.57 11.94
C GLN A 56 -5.45 8.07 12.46
N ALA A 57 -5.46 9.15 13.25
CA ALA A 57 -4.26 9.77 13.78
C ALA A 57 -3.50 8.84 14.75
N GLN A 58 -4.23 8.14 15.62
CA GLN A 58 -3.65 7.16 16.55
C GLN A 58 -3.06 5.94 15.82
N CYS A 59 -3.72 5.48 14.76
CA CYS A 59 -3.18 4.43 13.91
C CYS A 59 -1.88 4.88 13.24
N GLU A 60 -1.83 6.10 12.71
CA GLU A 60 -0.60 6.66 12.14
C GLU A 60 0.51 6.78 13.19
N GLU A 61 0.21 7.29 14.37
CA GLU A 61 1.16 7.43 15.47
C GLU A 61 1.75 6.08 15.91
N LEU A 62 0.96 5.01 15.87
CA LEU A 62 1.40 3.65 16.16
C LEU A 62 2.44 3.13 15.15
N VAL A 63 2.29 3.45 13.85
CA VAL A 63 3.09 2.85 12.77
C VAL A 63 4.23 3.76 12.30
N ARG A 64 4.11 5.08 12.46
CA ARG A 64 5.12 6.06 12.01
C ARG A 64 6.52 5.88 12.62
N PRO A 65 6.71 5.35 13.85
CA PRO A 65 8.05 5.11 14.40
C PRO A 65 8.92 4.13 13.62
N PHE A 66 8.33 3.27 12.77
CA PHE A 66 9.09 2.27 12.00
C PHE A 66 9.69 2.82 10.70
N GLY A 67 9.19 3.96 10.20
CA GLY A 67 9.69 4.60 8.98
C GLY A 67 8.67 5.50 8.30
N CYS A 68 9.08 6.17 7.22
CA CYS A 68 8.18 7.03 6.45
C CYS A 68 7.11 6.19 5.74
N LEU A 69 5.88 6.67 5.82
CA LEU A 69 4.71 6.07 5.19
C LEU A 69 4.50 6.66 3.79
N GLU A 70 4.09 5.84 2.84
CA GLU A 70 3.44 6.27 1.59
C GLU A 70 1.94 6.49 1.83
N ARG A 71 1.30 5.57 2.56
CA ARG A 71 -0.14 5.61 2.87
C ARG A 71 -0.38 5.07 4.28
N CYS A 72 -1.34 5.65 4.98
CA CYS A 72 -1.85 5.10 6.23
C CYS A 72 -3.34 5.41 6.32
N PHE A 73 -4.19 4.41 6.56
CA PHE A 73 -5.63 4.64 6.74
C PHE A 73 -6.34 3.55 7.54
N VAL A 74 -7.27 3.94 8.40
CA VAL A 74 -8.21 3.03 9.08
C VAL A 74 -9.42 2.80 8.17
N VAL A 75 -9.93 1.56 8.17
CA VAL A 75 -11.09 1.21 7.36
C VAL A 75 -12.36 1.42 8.18
N TYR A 76 -13.29 2.19 7.61
CA TYR A 76 -14.58 2.50 8.19
C TYR A 76 -15.72 1.83 7.41
N ARG A 77 -16.86 1.60 8.08
CA ARG A 77 -18.10 1.18 7.44
C ARG A 77 -18.73 2.39 6.77
N GLU A 78 -18.96 2.34 5.45
CA GLU A 78 -19.52 3.45 4.68
C GLU A 78 -20.86 3.96 5.22
N ARG A 79 -21.75 3.06 5.64
CA ARG A 79 -23.08 3.44 6.16
C ARG A 79 -23.06 4.13 7.52
N THR A 80 -22.18 3.70 8.42
CA THR A 80 -22.23 4.12 9.83
C THR A 80 -21.06 5.00 10.26
N GLY A 81 -20.01 5.08 9.44
CA GLY A 81 -18.75 5.75 9.80
C GLY A 81 -17.95 5.06 10.89
N HIS A 82 -18.40 3.92 11.42
CA HIS A 82 -17.69 3.21 12.49
C HIS A 82 -16.48 2.46 11.94
N SER A 83 -15.39 2.44 12.72
CA SER A 83 -14.20 1.65 12.42
C SER A 83 -14.55 0.17 12.25
N LYS A 84 -13.87 -0.51 11.33
CA LYS A 84 -13.92 -1.97 11.20
C LYS A 84 -12.88 -2.69 12.08
N GLY A 85 -12.10 -1.94 12.88
CA GLY A 85 -11.06 -2.50 13.75
C GLY A 85 -9.80 -2.94 13.00
N TYR A 86 -9.56 -2.39 11.81
CA TYR A 86 -8.32 -2.59 11.07
C TYR A 86 -8.00 -1.39 10.17
N GLY A 87 -6.73 -1.26 9.82
CA GLY A 87 -6.21 -0.26 8.90
C GLY A 87 -5.05 -0.79 8.08
N PHE A 88 -4.55 0.04 7.18
CA PHE A 88 -3.41 -0.25 6.34
C PHE A 88 -2.30 0.78 6.55
N ALA A 89 -1.06 0.30 6.57
CA ALA A 89 0.13 1.13 6.61
C ALA A 89 1.08 0.66 5.49
N GLU A 90 1.37 1.53 4.54
CA GLU A 90 2.33 1.28 3.48
C GLU A 90 3.57 2.13 3.72
N TYR A 91 4.74 1.50 3.73
CA TYR A 91 6.03 2.18 3.91
C TYR A 91 6.72 2.48 2.59
N LYS A 92 7.59 3.50 2.56
CA LYS A 92 8.44 3.76 1.38
C LYS A 92 9.51 2.68 1.15
N LYS A 93 9.82 1.86 2.17
CA LYS A 93 10.86 0.82 2.12
C LYS A 93 10.38 -0.49 2.73
N LYS A 94 10.81 -1.59 2.12
CA LYS A 94 10.52 -2.97 2.57
C LYS A 94 11.05 -3.24 3.99
N ASP A 95 12.24 -2.75 4.31
CA ASP A 95 12.85 -2.99 5.62
C ASP A 95 12.05 -2.36 6.77
N TRP A 96 11.43 -1.20 6.53
CA TRP A 96 10.57 -0.53 7.51
C TRP A 96 9.27 -1.33 7.75
N ALA A 97 8.65 -1.82 6.68
CA ALA A 97 7.50 -2.70 6.77
C ALA A 97 7.83 -4.00 7.50
N ALA A 98 8.98 -4.62 7.20
CA ALA A 98 9.43 -5.84 7.88
C ALA A 98 9.63 -5.61 9.38
N ARG A 99 10.25 -4.48 9.76
CA ARG A 99 10.43 -4.09 11.16
C ARG A 99 9.10 -3.86 11.87
N ALA A 100 8.19 -3.09 11.27
CA ALA A 100 6.86 -2.83 11.81
C ALA A 100 6.08 -4.13 12.01
N LYS A 101 6.10 -5.03 11.02
CA LYS A 101 5.48 -6.35 11.12
C LYS A 101 6.04 -7.15 12.29
N SER A 102 7.37 -7.20 12.44
CA SER A 102 8.01 -7.96 13.51
C SER A 102 7.65 -7.45 14.91
N ASP A 103 7.46 -6.13 15.05
CA ASP A 103 7.22 -5.51 16.35
C ASP A 103 5.73 -5.44 16.72
N LEU A 104 4.84 -5.20 15.74
CA LEU A 104 3.40 -5.09 15.97
C LEU A 104 2.70 -6.46 16.02
N LEU A 105 3.27 -7.49 15.39
CA LEU A 105 2.65 -8.82 15.38
C LEU A 105 2.66 -9.41 16.81
N GLY A 106 1.46 -9.62 17.35
CA GLY A 106 1.29 -10.21 18.69
C GLY A 106 1.24 -9.19 19.83
N LYS A 107 1.36 -7.89 19.56
CA LYS A 107 1.03 -6.86 20.56
C LYS A 107 -0.48 -6.80 20.78
N LEU A 108 -0.89 -6.81 22.05
CA LEU A 108 -2.23 -6.36 22.42
C LEU A 108 -2.24 -4.83 22.31
N LEU A 109 -3.04 -4.32 21.38
CA LEU A 109 -3.27 -2.89 21.12
C LEU A 109 -4.60 -2.46 21.75
#